data_AF-A0A661ELU3-F1
#
_entry.id   AF-A0A661ELU3-F1
#
_cell.length_a   1.000
_cell.length_b   1.000
_cell.length_c   1.000
_cell.angle_alpha   90.00
_cell.angle_beta   90.00
_cell.angle_gamma   90.00
#
_symmetry.space_group_name_H-M   'P 1'
#
loop_
_entity.id
_entity.type
_entity.pdbx_description
1 polymer ?
#
loop_
_entity_poly.entity_id
_entity_poly.type
_entity_poly.pdbx_seq_one_letter_code
_entity_poly.pdbx_strand_id
1 'polypeptide(L)'
;YAGDDGLDLAWPILVGAIDHLTAGGWLVLEVGESVDALMRQLPDLPAMWMELEGGAEGVMMISREELLGCEQRLRELSATVAC
;
A
#
# COMPACT_ATOMS: atom_id res chain seq x y z
N TYR A 1 -13.67 8.45 -7.67
CA TYR A 1 -12.46 8.55 -6.83
C TYR A 1 -12.64 7.61 -5.66
N ALA A 2 -11.58 6.93 -5.24
CA ALA A 2 -11.62 5.92 -4.20
C ALA A 2 -11.58 6.60 -2.81
N GLY A 3 -12.68 7.24 -2.42
CA GLY A 3 -12.75 7.99 -1.16
C GLY A 3 -12.18 9.40 -1.23
N ASP A 4 -12.12 10.07 -0.08
CA ASP A 4 -11.70 11.48 0.05
C ASP A 4 -10.19 11.67 -0.16
N ASP A 5 -9.39 10.66 0.16
CA ASP A 5 -7.93 10.65 -0.02
C ASP A 5 -7.47 9.77 -1.19
N GLY A 6 -8.41 9.09 -1.87
CA GLY A 6 -8.15 8.22 -3.00
C GLY A 6 -7.68 6.80 -2.66
N LEU A 7 -7.72 6.38 -1.38
CA LEU A 7 -7.19 5.09 -0.92
C LEU A 7 -8.22 4.01 -0.60
N ASP A 8 -9.54 4.25 -0.75
CA ASP A 8 -10.59 3.26 -0.38
C ASP A 8 -10.38 1.88 -1.03
N LEU A 9 -9.80 1.84 -2.23
CA LEU A 9 -9.51 0.59 -2.94
C LEU A 9 -8.09 0.08 -2.66
N ALA A 10 -7.13 0.98 -2.46
CA ALA A 10 -5.74 0.61 -2.23
C ALA A 10 -5.55 -0.05 -0.85
N TRP A 11 -6.27 0.43 0.17
CA TRP A 11 -6.15 -0.07 1.53
C TRP A 11 -6.52 -1.55 1.70
N PRO A 12 -7.72 -2.01 1.26
CA PRO A 12 -8.07 -3.42 1.35
C PRO A 12 -7.11 -4.32 0.58
N ILE A 13 -6.60 -3.86 -0.56
CA ILE A 13 -5.62 -4.61 -1.36
C ILE A 13 -4.29 -4.74 -0.60
N LEU A 14 -3.78 -3.64 -0.04
CA LEU A 14 -2.52 -3.61 0.69
C LEU A 14 -2.58 -4.52 1.93
N VAL A 15 -3.64 -4.41 2.74
CA VAL A 15 -3.80 -5.25 3.94
C VAL A 15 -4.10 -6.70 3.58
N GLY A 16 -4.97 -6.93 2.60
CA GLY A 16 -5.32 -8.28 2.15
C GLY A 16 -4.16 -9.04 1.51
N ALA A 17 -3.19 -8.35 0.92
CA ALA A 17 -2.02 -8.98 0.30
C ALA A 17 -1.25 -9.89 1.26
N ILE A 18 -1.24 -9.60 2.56
CA ILE A 18 -0.61 -10.45 3.59
C ILE A 18 -1.19 -11.88 3.57
N ASP A 19 -2.52 -11.98 3.41
CA ASP A 19 -3.28 -13.23 3.48
C ASP A 19 -3.27 -13.98 2.13
N HIS A 20 -2.91 -13.30 1.03
CA HIS A 20 -2.95 -13.85 -0.33
C HIS A 20 -1.58 -14.16 -0.93
N LEU A 21 -0.51 -13.47 -0.52
CA LEU A 21 0.83 -13.72 -1.05
C LEU A 21 1.42 -15.02 -0.46
N THR A 22 2.15 -15.75 -1.30
CA THR A 22 3.01 -16.87 -0.88
C THR A 22 4.37 -16.37 -0.41
N ALA A 23 5.15 -17.21 0.28
CA ALA A 23 6.53 -16.89 0.66
C ALA A 23 7.36 -16.43 -0.55
N GLY A 24 8.09 -15.32 -0.42
CA GLY A 24 8.82 -14.66 -1.50
C GLY A 24 7.96 -13.94 -2.54
N GLY A 25 6.64 -13.84 -2.32
CA GLY A 25 5.71 -13.12 -3.19
C GLY A 25 5.79 -11.60 -3.04
N TRP A 26 5.36 -10.89 -4.08
CA TRP A 26 5.39 -9.43 -4.16
C TRP A 26 4.02 -8.87 -4.52
N LEU A 27 3.64 -7.78 -3.88
CA LEU A 27 2.58 -6.90 -4.31
C LEU A 27 3.18 -5.78 -5.16
N VAL A 28 2.59 -5.53 -6.32
CA VAL A 28 2.78 -4.28 -7.09
C VAL A 28 1.46 -3.54 -7.06
N LEU A 29 1.46 -2.31 -6.56
CA LEU A 29 0.25 -1.52 -6.36
C LEU A 29 0.46 -0.08 -6.85
N GLU A 30 -0.47 0.37 -7.68
CA GLU A 30 -0.55 1.76 -8.14
C GLU A 30 -1.58 2.52 -7.29
N VAL A 31 -1.16 3.68 -6.76
CA VAL A 31 -2.00 4.62 -6.01
C VAL A 31 -2.11 6.00 -6.67
N GLY A 32 -1.45 6.21 -7.82
CA GLY A 32 -1.47 7.48 -8.56
C GLY A 32 -1.12 8.68 -7.67
N GLU A 33 -1.90 9.76 -7.77
CA GLU A 33 -1.71 10.99 -6.98
C GLU A 33 -1.89 10.81 -5.45
N SER A 34 -2.35 9.64 -4.98
CA SER A 34 -2.56 9.36 -3.57
C SER A 34 -1.30 8.91 -2.82
N VAL A 35 -0.10 8.99 -3.42
CA VAL A 35 1.18 8.69 -2.74
C VAL A 35 1.31 9.46 -1.43
N ASP A 36 1.13 10.78 -1.47
CA ASP A 36 1.27 11.62 -0.28
C ASP A 36 0.27 11.25 0.81
N ALA A 37 -0.95 10.87 0.41
CA ALA A 37 -1.98 10.41 1.34
C ALA A 37 -1.57 9.10 2.03
N LEU A 38 -1.02 8.16 1.27
CA LEU A 38 -0.55 6.88 1.79
C LEU A 38 0.65 7.08 2.72
N MET A 39 1.66 7.83 2.28
CA MET A 39 2.89 8.07 3.04
C MET A 39 2.66 8.89 4.31
N ARG A 40 1.64 9.76 4.35
CA ARG A 40 1.24 10.44 5.60
C ARG A 40 0.68 9.47 6.65
N GLN A 41 -0.03 8.43 6.21
CA GLN A 41 -0.63 7.42 7.11
C GLN A 41 0.38 6.33 7.50
N LEU A 42 1.28 5.99 6.57
CA LEU A 42 2.32 4.96 6.70
C LEU A 42 3.71 5.51 6.31
N PRO A 43 4.31 6.41 7.11
CA PRO A 43 5.61 7.01 6.77
C PRO A 43 6.75 6.00 6.72
N ASP A 44 6.63 4.91 7.48
CA ASP A 44 7.66 3.87 7.61
C ASP A 44 7.36 2.63 6.75
N LEU A 45 6.46 2.73 5.76
CA LEU A 45 6.18 1.61 4.86
C LEU A 45 7.47 1.25 4.08
N PRO A 46 7.99 0.01 4.17
CA PRO A 46 9.22 -0.39 3.48
C PRO A 46 8.96 -0.68 1.99
N ALA A 47 8.18 0.16 1.32
CA ALA A 47 7.84 -0.02 -0.08
C ALA A 47 8.92 0.58 -1.00
N MET A 48 9.20 -0.11 -2.10
CA MET A 48 10.03 0.39 -3.18
C MET A 48 9.16 1.14 -4.18
N TRP A 49 9.35 2.44 -4.33
CA TRP A 49 8.66 3.27 -5.31
C TRP A 49 9.37 3.18 -6.67
N MET A 50 8.61 2.88 -7.71
CA MET A 50 9.13 2.70 -9.05
C MET A 50 9.07 4.00 -9.85
N GLU A 51 10.14 4.30 -10.57
CA GLU A 51 10.15 5.30 -11.63
C GLU A 51 9.74 4.63 -12.95
N LEU A 52 8.64 5.10 -13.54
CA LEU A 52 8.14 4.54 -14.80
C LEU A 52 8.45 5.45 -15.99
N GLU A 53 8.70 4.82 -17.15
CA GLU A 53 8.86 5.55 -18.40
C GLU A 53 7.59 6.35 -18.74
N GLY A 54 7.75 7.62 -19.09
CA GLY A 54 6.63 8.52 -19.37
C GLY A 54 6.14 9.35 -18.17
N GLY A 55 6.81 9.25 -17.02
CA GLY A 55 6.54 10.10 -15.86
C GLY A 55 5.30 9.68 -15.05
N ALA A 56 4.86 8.43 -15.20
CA ALA A 56 3.85 7.87 -14.32
C ALA A 56 4.49 7.63 -12.94
N GLU A 57 3.89 8.23 -11.91
CA GLU A 57 4.31 8.12 -10.52
C GLU A 57 3.28 7.32 -9.70
N GLY A 58 3.68 6.91 -8.50
CA GLY A 58 2.75 6.28 -7.56
C GLY A 58 2.54 4.79 -7.73
N VAL A 59 3.47 4.08 -8.37
CA VAL A 59 3.52 2.62 -8.33
C VAL A 59 4.57 2.16 -7.34
N MET A 60 4.19 1.29 -6.41
CA MET A 60 5.08 0.71 -5.41
C MET A 60 5.13 -0.81 -5.51
N MET A 61 6.24 -1.36 -5.03
CA MET A 61 6.43 -2.78 -4.81
C MET A 61 6.71 -3.04 -3.33
N ILE A 62 6.12 -4.09 -2.77
CA ILE A 62 6.41 -4.53 -1.40
C ILE A 62 6.30 -6.05 -1.32
N SER A 63 7.28 -6.69 -0.67
CA SER A 63 7.30 -8.13 -0.47
C SER A 63 6.33 -8.55 0.62
N ARG A 64 5.93 -9.83 0.60
CA ARG A 64 5.16 -10.43 1.68
C ARG A 64 5.89 -10.30 3.03
N GLU A 65 7.20 -10.49 3.04
CA GLU A 65 8.02 -10.45 4.25
C GLU A 65 8.05 -9.04 4.87
N GLU A 66 8.14 -8.01 4.04
CA GLU A 66 8.02 -6.61 4.44
C GLU A 66 6.62 -6.28 4.98
N LEU A 67 5.56 -6.76 4.32
CA LEU A 67 4.18 -6.61 4.79
C LEU A 67 3.96 -7.28 6.15
N LEU A 68 4.50 -8.47 6.37
CA LEU A 68 4.45 -9.15 7.67
C LEU A 68 5.18 -8.36 8.76
N GLY A 69 6.27 -7.67 8.42
CA GLY A 69 7.01 -6.81 9.35
C GLY A 69 6.18 -5.62 9.87
N CYS A 70 5.14 -5.20 9.15
CA CYS A 70 4.28 -4.07 9.51
C CYS A 70 2.79 -4.44 9.64
N GLU A 71 2.43 -5.73 9.65
CA GLU A 71 1.06 -6.24 9.64
C GLU A 71 0.18 -5.61 10.73
N GLN A 72 0.67 -5.55 11.97
CA GLN A 72 -0.08 -4.98 13.10
C GLN A 72 -0.51 -3.54 12.80
N ARG A 73 0.42 -2.72 12.31
CA ARG A 73 0.15 -1.31 11.99
C ARG A 73 -0.82 -1.17 10.82
N LEU A 74 -0.68 -2.03 9.79
CA LEU A 74 -1.58 -2.06 8.64
C LEU A 74 -3.02 -2.40 9.04
N ARG A 75 -3.21 -3.41 9.88
CA ARG A 75 -4.54 -3.83 10.36
C ARG A 75 -5.18 -2.78 11.28
N GLU A 76 -4.40 -2.10 12.13
CA GLU A 76 -4.88 -0.99 12.97
C GLU A 76 -5.40 0.20 12.14
N LEU A 77 -4.64 0.61 11.11
CA LEU A 77 -5.04 1.73 10.24
C LEU A 77 -6.24 1.38 9.37
N SER A 78 -6.30 0.16 8.82
CA SER A 78 -7.44 -0.27 8.00
C SER A 78 -8.76 -0.28 8.77
N ALA A 79 -8.75 -0.56 10.07
CA ALA A 79 -9.93 -0.46 10.92
C ALA A 79 -10.40 0.99 11.14
N THR A 80 -9.51 1.97 10.99
CA THR A 80 -9.79 3.40 11.17
C THR A 80 -10.29 4.05 9.87
N VAL A 81 -9.79 3.61 8.72
CA VAL A 81 -10.15 4.17 7.40
C VAL A 81 -11.52 3.66 6.90
N ALA A 82 -12.01 2.54 7.41
CA ALA A 82 -13.33 2.01 7.07
C ALA A 82 -14.51 2.69 7.80
N CYS A 83 -14.27 3.78 8.55
CA CYS A 83 -15.21 4.44 9.45
C CYS A 83 -15.56 5.86 8.96
#